data_AF-A0A535XWA3-F1
#
_entry.id   AF-A0A535XWA3-F1
#
_cell.length_a   1.000
_cell.length_b   1.000
_cell.length_c   1.000
_cell.angle_alpha   90.00
_cell.angle_beta   90.00
_cell.angle_gamma   90.00
#
_symmetry.space_group_name_H-M   'P 1'
#
loop_
_entity.id
_entity.type
_entity.pdbx_description
1 polymer ?
#
loop_
_entity_poly.entity_id
_entity_poly.type
_entity_poly.pdbx_seq_one_letter_code
_entity_poly.pdbx_strand_id
1 'polypeptide(L)' 'MPHGKKYRDAAKLVEPEHRYPIAEASELLPKISFTKFDATVEAHLRL' A
#
# COMPACT_ATOMS: atom_id res chain seq x y z
N MET A 1 19.38 -2.41 0.22
CA MET A 1 19.01 -1.01 0.54
C MET A 1 17.89 -1.06 1.55
N PRO A 2 18.12 -0.77 2.83
CA PRO A 2 17.12 -1.00 3.88
C PRO A 2 15.99 0.03 3.75
N HIS A 3 14.79 -0.41 3.38
CA HIS A 3 13.61 0.44 3.37
C HIS A 3 13.41 1.07 4.76
N GLY A 4 13.15 2.38 4.79
CA GLY A 4 12.98 3.15 6.03
C GLY A 4 11.85 2.62 6.92
N LYS A 5 11.88 2.90 8.23
CA LYS A 5 10.90 2.38 9.21
C LYS A 5 9.44 2.54 8.78
N LYS A 6 9.06 3.68 8.18
CA LYS A 6 7.70 3.94 7.70
C LYS A 6 7.23 2.95 6.63
N TYR A 7 8.13 2.54 5.74
CA TYR A 7 7.82 1.54 4.71
C TYR A 7 7.62 0.16 5.33
N ARG A 8 8.43 -0.22 6.32
CA ARG A 8 8.30 -1.51 7.01
C ARG A 8 7.01 -1.61 7.82
N ASP A 9 6.49 -0.49 8.32
CA ASP A 9 5.22 -0.44 9.04
C ASP A 9 4.03 -0.59 8.08
N ALA A 10 4.03 0.16 6.97
CA ALA A 10 3.03 0.02 5.91
C ALA A 10 3.04 -1.38 5.29
N ALA A 11 4.22 -1.96 5.07
CA ALA A 11 4.36 -3.31 4.51
C ALA A 11 3.88 -4.43 5.46
N LYS A 12 3.75 -4.18 6.78
CA LYS A 12 3.13 -5.14 7.71
C LYS A 12 1.61 -5.12 7.65
N LEU A 13 1.03 -3.99 7.25
CA LEU A 13 -0.42 -3.81 7.13
C LEU A 13 -0.97 -4.37 5.81
N VAL A 14 -0.09 -4.72 4.87
CA VAL A 14 -0.45 -5.26 3.55
C VAL A 14 0.01 -6.71 3.49
N GLU A 15 -0.93 -7.64 3.30
CA GLU A 15 -0.61 -9.05 3.08
C GLU A 15 -0.45 -9.32 1.58
N PRO A 16 0.76 -9.61 1.09
CA PRO A 16 1.02 -9.79 -0.34
C PRO A 16 0.34 -11.05 -0.93
N GLU A 17 -0.02 -12.02 -0.08
CA GLU A 17 -0.73 -13.24 -0.49
C GLU A 17 -2.25 -13.04 -0.57
N HIS A 18 -2.78 -11.95 0.02
CA HIS A 18 -4.20 -11.67 0.01
C HIS A 18 -4.57 -10.83 -1.22
N ARG A 19 -5.45 -11.37 -2.07
CA ARG A 19 -6.04 -10.57 -3.16
C ARG A 19 -7.17 -9.72 -2.61
N TYR A 20 -6.83 -8.51 -2.21
CA TYR A 20 -7.81 -7.50 -1.83
C TYR A 20 -8.74 -7.18 -3.01
N PRO A 21 -10.07 -7.28 -2.85
CA PRO A 21 -11.00 -6.74 -3.82
C PRO A 21 -10.87 -5.21 -3.88
N ILE A 22 -11.27 -4.62 -5.02
CA ILE A 22 -11.07 -3.18 -5.30
C ILE A 22 -11.61 -2.28 -4.18
N ALA A 23 -12.77 -2.64 -3.61
CA ALA A 23 -13.38 -1.90 -2.51
C ALA A 23 -12.48 -1.86 -1.26
N GLU A 24 -11.94 -3.01 -0.87
CA GLU A 24 -11.07 -3.15 0.32
C GLU A 24 -9.69 -2.52 0.07
N ALA A 25 -9.17 -2.65 -1.15
CA ALA A 25 -7.93 -2.01 -1.57
C ALA A 25 -8.04 -0.47 -1.51
N SER A 26 -9.17 0.11 -1.92
CA SER A 26 -9.41 1.55 -1.88
C SER A 26 -9.41 2.12 -0.45
N GLU A 27 -9.85 1.34 0.54
CA GLU A 27 -9.83 1.73 1.95
C GLU A 27 -8.48 1.51 2.63
N LEU A 28 -7.69 0.55 2.14
CA LEU A 28 -6.34 0.27 2.60
C LEU A 28 -5.31 1.30 2.11
N LEU A 29 -5.43 1.76 0.85
CA LEU A 29 -4.55 2.75 0.22
C LEU A 29 -4.27 4.02 1.07
N PRO A 30 -5.28 4.71 1.65
CA PRO A 30 -5.03 5.87 2.51
C PRO A 30 -4.44 5.49 3.88
N LYS A 31 -4.69 4.28 4.40
CA LYS A 31 -4.14 3.81 5.68
C LYS A 31 -2.66 3.46 5.58
N ILE A 32 -2.22 2.96 4.43
CA ILE A 32 -0.81 2.67 4.15
C ILE A 32 -0.04 3.93 3.70
N SER A 33 -0.76 4.98 3.28
CA SER A 33 -0.18 6.27 2.93
C SER A 33 0.31 7.00 4.17
N PHE A 34 1.56 6.71 4.57
CA PHE A 34 2.27 7.39 5.67
C PHE A 34 2.73 8.82 5.31
N THR A 35 2.39 9.28 4.11
CA THR A 35 2.73 10.60 3.62
C THR A 35 1.61 11.59 3.92
N LYS A 36 1.99 12.83 4.26
CA LYS A 36 1.05 13.93 4.51
C LYS A 36 0.72 14.73 3.24
N PHE A 37 1.23 14.31 2.08
CA PHE A 37 0.96 14.92 0.78
C PHE A 37 0.09 14.02 -0.09
N ASP A 38 -0.47 14.57 -1.16
CA ASP A 38 -1.27 13.84 -2.13
C ASP A 38 -0.38 12.85 -2.90
N ALA A 39 -0.38 11.58 -2.49
CA ALA A 39 0.46 10.55 -3.08
C ALA A 39 -0.27 9.86 -4.24
N THR A 40 0.46 9.65 -5.33
CA THR A 40 -0.02 8.94 -6.50
C THR A 40 -0.17 7.45 -6.22
N VAL A 41 -1.33 6.89 -6.53
CA VAL A 41 -1.59 5.44 -6.48
C VAL A 41 -1.28 4.83 -7.84
N GLU A 42 -0.39 3.83 -7.87
CA GLU A 42 -0.06 3.07 -9.09
C GLU A 42 -0.74 1.69 -9.05
N ALA A 43 -1.36 1.29 -10.17
CA ALA A 43 -1.97 -0.03 -10.34
C ALA A 43 -1.13 -0.87 -11.32
N HIS A 44 -0.41 -1.85 -10.80
CA HIS A 44 0.37 -2.77 -11.63
C HIS A 44 -0.52 -3.91 -12.13
N LEU A 45 -0.90 -3.88 -13.41
CA LEU A 45 -1.54 -5.01 -14.08
C LEU A 45 -0.50 -5.79 -14.88
N ARG A 46 -0.34 -7.08 -14.57
CA ARG A 46 0.49 -8.00 -15.36
C ARG A 46 -0.44 -8.73 -16.34
N LEU A 47 -0.34 -8.36 -17.62
CA LEU A 47 -1.06 -8.96 -18.75
C LEU A 47 -0.32 -10.18 -19.29
#